data_AF-A0A699RM65-F1
#
_entry.id   AF-A0A699RM65-F1
#
_cell.length_a   1.000
_cell.length_b   1.000
_cell.length_c   1.000
_cell.angle_alpha   90.00
_cell.angle_beta   90.00
_cell.angle_gamma   90.00
#
_symmetry.space_group_name_H-M   'P 1'
#
loop_
_entity.id
_entity.type
_entity.pdbx_description
1 polymer ?
#
loop_
_entity_poly.entity_id
_entity_poly.type
_entity_poly.pdbx_seq_one_letter_code
_entity_poly.pdbx_strand_id
1 'polypeptide(L)'
;PWDEAPYEDSVERTEQGELELSAFISQWALMTLLDPAQSLAYLIYLGYTGDAATAFRVTRKRSLDVKKKHTDRRVFQCFVFGPKNAGKSALLSSFVG
;
A
#
# COMPACT_ATOMS: atom_id res chain seq x y z
N PRO A 1 1.96 -15.18 -1.03
CA PRO A 1 2.61 -14.22 -0.10
C PRO A 1 1.76 -12.98 0.24
N TRP A 2 0.81 -12.62 -0.63
CA TRP A 2 -0.07 -11.45 -0.50
C TRP A 2 -1.55 -11.85 -0.39
N ASP A 3 -1.84 -13.13 -0.13
CA ASP A 3 -3.19 -13.66 0.06
C ASP A 3 -3.53 -13.88 1.55
N GLU A 4 -2.68 -13.38 2.45
CA GLU A 4 -2.85 -13.44 3.90
C GLU A 4 -3.04 -12.04 4.48
N ALA A 5 -3.70 -11.93 5.65
CA ALA A 5 -3.81 -10.67 6.38
C ALA A 5 -2.43 -10.00 6.57
N PRO A 6 -2.31 -8.67 6.40
CA PRO A 6 -3.37 -7.68 6.24
C PRO A 6 -3.75 -7.37 4.78
N TYR A 7 -3.35 -8.23 3.83
CA TYR A 7 -3.51 -8.03 2.39
C TYR A 7 -4.72 -8.74 1.80
N GLU A 8 -5.31 -9.64 2.58
CA GLU A 8 -6.62 -10.23 2.30
C GLU A 8 -7.65 -9.11 2.11
N ASP A 9 -8.35 -9.13 0.97
CA ASP A 9 -9.33 -8.11 0.53
C ASP A 9 -8.81 -6.66 0.35
N SER A 10 -7.48 -6.44 0.24
CA SER A 10 -6.96 -5.07 0.06
C SER A 10 -7.04 -4.54 -1.37
N VAL A 11 -7.37 -5.38 -2.34
CA VAL A 11 -7.47 -5.05 -3.77
C VAL A 11 -8.59 -5.81 -4.44
N GLU A 12 -9.19 -5.17 -5.46
CA GLU A 12 -10.20 -5.81 -6.29
C GLU A 12 -9.58 -6.77 -7.30
N ARG A 13 -10.35 -7.80 -7.61
CA ARG A 13 -10.09 -8.76 -8.67
C ARG A 13 -11.28 -8.76 -9.61
N THR A 14 -11.04 -8.99 -10.89
CA THR A 14 -12.12 -9.12 -11.89
C THR A 14 -13.05 -10.28 -11.55
N GLU A 15 -14.20 -10.38 -12.21
CA GLU A 15 -15.12 -11.52 -12.05
C GLU A 15 -14.45 -12.88 -12.35
N GLN A 16 -13.40 -12.89 -13.18
CA GLN A 16 -12.58 -14.07 -13.46
C GLN A 16 -11.48 -14.33 -12.40
N GLY A 17 -11.38 -13.49 -11.37
CA GLY A 17 -10.35 -13.56 -10.33
C GLY A 17 -9.00 -12.98 -10.74
N GLU A 18 -8.93 -12.24 -11.86
CA GLU A 18 -7.68 -11.66 -12.35
C GLU A 18 -7.36 -10.34 -11.62
N LEU A 19 -6.08 -10.06 -11.47
CA LEU A 19 -5.61 -8.84 -10.82
C LEU A 19 -5.21 -7.81 -11.87
N GLU A 20 -5.87 -6.65 -11.86
CA GLU A 20 -5.46 -5.54 -12.72
C GLU A 20 -4.07 -5.00 -12.33
N LEU A 21 -3.37 -4.41 -13.29
CA LEU A 21 -2.06 -3.80 -13.03
C LEU A 21 -2.12 -2.70 -11.96
N SER A 22 -3.19 -1.90 -11.95
CA SER A 22 -3.48 -0.85 -10.96
C SER A 22 -3.60 -1.43 -9.54
N ALA A 23 -4.33 -2.52 -9.41
CA ALA A 23 -4.50 -3.28 -8.17
C ALA A 23 -3.16 -3.88 -7.71
N PHE A 24 -2.40 -4.50 -8.62
CA PHE A 24 -1.07 -5.02 -8.31
C PHE A 24 -0.13 -3.93 -7.79
N ILE A 25 -0.05 -2.77 -8.45
CA ILE A 25 0.80 -1.66 -8.01
C ILE A 25 0.33 -1.11 -6.65
N SER A 26 -0.98 -1.01 -6.44
CA SER A 26 -1.56 -0.58 -5.16
C SER A 26 -1.20 -1.54 -4.03
N GLN A 27 -1.23 -2.85 -4.30
CA GLN A 27 -0.82 -3.88 -3.36
C GLN A 27 0.65 -3.70 -2.93
N TRP A 28 1.55 -3.52 -3.90
CA TRP A 28 2.97 -3.27 -3.62
C TRP A 28 3.21 -1.98 -2.84
N ALA A 29 2.45 -0.93 -3.13
CA ALA A 29 2.53 0.33 -2.39
C ALA A 29 2.11 0.14 -0.91
N LEU A 30 1.04 -0.61 -0.67
CA LEU A 30 0.57 -0.96 0.68
C LEU A 30 1.61 -1.80 1.43
N MET A 31 2.10 -2.87 0.80
CA MET A 31 3.12 -3.76 1.39
C MET A 31 4.38 -2.97 1.78
N THR A 32 4.88 -2.12 0.88
CA THR A 32 6.08 -1.31 1.13
C THR A 32 5.87 -0.26 2.22
N LEU A 33 4.65 0.27 2.37
CA LEU A 33 4.32 1.22 3.44
C LEU A 33 4.29 0.53 4.83
N LEU A 34 3.73 -0.68 4.90
CA LEU A 34 3.54 -1.41 6.16
C LEU A 34 4.79 -2.17 6.59
N ASP A 35 5.44 -2.87 5.66
CA ASP A 35 6.64 -3.66 5.89
C ASP A 35 7.60 -3.58 4.68
N PRO A 36 8.45 -2.54 4.63
CA PRO A 36 9.42 -2.38 3.54
C PRO A 36 10.48 -3.50 3.52
N ALA A 37 10.79 -4.14 4.65
CA ALA A 37 11.80 -5.20 4.68
C ALA A 37 11.28 -6.46 3.98
N GLN A 38 10.05 -6.87 4.31
CA GLN A 38 9.38 -7.99 3.66
C GLN A 38 9.11 -7.70 2.17
N SER A 39 8.69 -6.48 1.83
CA SER A 39 8.50 -6.06 0.44
C SER A 39 9.80 -6.17 -0.38
N LEU A 40 10.94 -5.75 0.19
CA LEU A 40 12.24 -5.89 -0.46
C LEU A 40 12.64 -7.35 -0.67
N ALA A 41 12.39 -8.23 0.31
CA ALA A 41 12.64 -9.65 0.16
C ALA A 41 11.85 -10.26 -1.01
N TYR A 42 10.58 -9.86 -1.18
CA TYR A 42 9.79 -10.29 -2.33
C TYR A 42 10.32 -9.76 -3.67
N LEU A 43 10.81 -8.51 -3.73
CA LEU A 43 11.47 -8.01 -4.93
C LEU A 43 12.70 -8.85 -5.31
N ILE A 44 13.50 -9.26 -4.32
CA ILE A 44 14.67 -10.11 -4.54
C ILE A 44 14.23 -11.49 -5.05
N TYR A 45 13.19 -12.11 -4.48
CA TYR A 45 12.65 -13.37 -4.98
C TYR A 45 12.11 -13.29 -6.41
N LEU A 46 11.60 -12.13 -6.82
CA LEU A 46 11.18 -11.86 -8.20
C LEU A 46 12.35 -11.55 -9.14
N GLY A 47 13.59 -11.58 -8.65
CA GLY A 47 14.79 -11.38 -9.45
C GLY A 47 15.15 -9.92 -9.70
N TYR A 48 14.78 -9.00 -8.80
CA TYR A 48 15.26 -7.62 -8.87
C TYR A 48 16.79 -7.56 -8.83
N THR A 49 17.40 -7.05 -9.91
CA THR A 49 18.87 -7.02 -10.10
C THR A 49 19.51 -5.69 -9.72
N GLY A 50 18.71 -4.69 -9.35
CA GLY A 50 19.20 -3.38 -8.93
C GLY A 50 19.76 -3.39 -7.51
N ASP A 51 20.37 -2.28 -7.11
CA ASP A 51 20.80 -2.10 -5.73
C ASP A 51 19.58 -2.02 -4.80
N ALA A 52 19.47 -3.02 -3.92
CA ALA A 52 18.43 -3.14 -2.91
C ALA A 52 18.30 -1.88 -2.02
N ALA A 53 19.40 -1.17 -1.77
CA ALA A 53 19.38 0.08 -0.99
C ALA A 53 18.63 1.23 -1.68
N THR A 54 18.42 1.12 -3.00
CA THR A 54 17.74 2.13 -3.82
C THR A 54 16.39 1.69 -4.36
N ALA A 55 15.97 0.45 -4.07
CA ALA A 55 14.71 -0.11 -4.53
C ALA A 55 13.49 0.70 -4.07
N PHE A 56 13.58 1.34 -2.89
CA PHE A 56 12.52 2.18 -2.33
C PHE A 56 12.97 3.61 -2.08
N ARG A 57 12.06 4.55 -2.34
CA ARG A 57 12.27 5.97 -2.02
C ARG A 57 11.85 6.26 -0.58
N VAL A 58 12.83 6.53 0.27
CA VAL A 58 12.57 7.04 1.62
C VAL A 58 12.12 8.50 1.56
N THR A 59 10.92 8.78 2.11
CA THR A 59 10.40 10.15 2.17
C THR A 59 10.89 10.88 3.42
N ARG A 60 11.07 12.21 3.31
CA ARG A 60 11.52 13.03 4.45
C ARG A 60 10.49 13.09 5.58
N LYS A 61 10.91 13.50 6.78
CA LYS A 61 10.04 13.65 7.95
C LYS A 61 8.81 14.54 7.67
N ARG A 62 7.63 14.09 8.11
CA ARG A 62 6.34 14.82 7.96
C ARG A 62 6.38 16.24 8.51
N SER A 63 7.12 16.49 9.60
CA SER A 63 7.24 17.83 10.19
C SER A 63 7.80 18.87 9.22
N LEU A 64 8.69 18.47 8.31
CA LEU A 64 9.22 19.34 7.26
C LEU A 64 8.18 19.65 6.19
N ASP A 65 7.35 18.66 5.83
CA ASP A 65 6.25 18.86 4.87
C ASP A 65 5.23 19.85 5.41
N VAL A 66 4.87 19.72 6.70
CA VAL A 66 3.94 20.64 7.38
C VAL A 66 4.52 22.05 7.43
N LYS A 67 5.79 22.21 7.85
CA LYS A 67 6.46 23.52 7.91
C LYS A 67 6.51 24.20 6.54
N LYS A 68 6.73 23.43 5.47
CA LYS A 68 6.80 23.93 4.09
C LYS A 68 5.45 24.04 3.38
N LYS A 69 4.38 23.48 3.97
CA LYS A 69 3.07 23.31 3.32
C LYS A 69 3.16 22.63 1.95
N HIS A 70 4.10 21.68 1.81
CA HIS A 70 4.37 20.98 0.56
C HIS A 70 4.91 19.58 0.84
N THR A 71 4.40 18.57 0.15
CA THR A 71 4.86 17.18 0.27
C THR A 71 5.02 16.54 -1.10
N ASP A 72 6.06 15.71 -1.24
CA ASP A 72 6.28 14.86 -2.41
C ASP A 72 5.83 13.41 -2.16
N ARG A 73 5.14 13.15 -1.03
CA ARG A 73 4.61 11.83 -0.69
C ARG A 73 3.48 11.47 -1.66
N ARG A 74 3.51 10.24 -2.16
CA ARG A 74 2.45 9.69 -3.03
C ARG A 74 1.52 8.71 -2.31
N VAL A 75 1.95 8.17 -1.17
CA VAL A 75 1.19 7.19 -0.38
C VAL A 75 0.89 7.80 0.99
N PHE A 76 -0.38 7.75 1.40
CA PHE A 76 -0.88 8.28 2.67
C PHE A 76 -1.68 7.21 3.39
N GLN A 77 -1.40 7.03 4.69
CA GLN A 77 -2.17 6.15 5.55
C GLN A 77 -3.27 6.95 6.26
N CYS A 78 -4.52 6.53 6.08
CA CYS A 78 -5.68 7.10 6.76
C CYS A 78 -6.29 6.05 7.69
N PHE A 79 -6.50 6.41 8.95
CA PHE A 79 -7.17 5.53 9.92
C PHE A 79 -8.65 5.92 10.03
N VAL A 80 -9.53 4.96 9.77
CA VAL A 80 -10.99 5.15 9.85
C VAL A 80 -11.50 4.67 11.20
N PHE A 81 -12.00 5.59 12.02
CA PHE A 81 -12.54 5.32 13.35
C PHE A 81 -14.05 5.56 13.41
N GLY A 82 -14.73 4.83 14.29
CA GLY A 82 -16.17 4.98 14.49
C GLY A 82 -16.78 3.79 15.23
N PRO A 83 -18.01 3.95 15.77
CA PRO A 83 -18.68 2.91 16.55
C PRO A 83 -18.99 1.65 15.71
N LYS A 84 -19.40 0.57 16.37
CA LYS A 84 -19.86 -0.65 15.70
C LYS A 84 -21.01 -0.29 14.75
N ASN A 85 -21.01 -0.90 13.55
CA ASN A 85 -22.01 -0.68 12.50
C ASN A 85 -22.09 0.74 11.91
N ALA A 86 -21.08 1.59 12.11
CA ALA A 86 -21.02 2.93 11.50
C ALA A 86 -20.69 2.95 9.98
N GLY A 87 -20.66 1.79 9.31
CA GLY A 87 -20.35 1.71 7.88
C GLY A 87 -18.86 1.83 7.50
N LYS A 88 -17.93 1.69 8.46
CA LYS A 88 -16.48 1.81 8.19
C LYS A 88 -15.98 0.89 7.08
N SER A 89 -16.43 -0.37 7.08
CA SER A 89 -16.04 -1.34 6.04
C SER A 89 -16.62 -0.96 4.68
N ALA A 90 -17.90 -0.58 4.63
CA ALA A 90 -18.54 -0.13 3.39
C ALA A 90 -17.85 1.11 2.79
N LEU A 91 -17.40 2.05 3.63
CA LEU A 91 -16.59 3.18 3.19
C LEU A 91 -15.28 2.73 2.54
N LEU A 92 -14.56 1.77 3.14
CA LEU A 92 -13.32 1.25 2.56
C LEU A 92 -13.58 0.48 1.25
N SER A 93 -14.60 -0.38 1.22
CA SER A 93 -14.97 -1.12 0.01
C SER A 93 -15.28 -0.20 -1.17
N SER A 94 -15.95 0.93 -0.94
CA SER A 94 -16.25 1.90 -2.03
C SER A 94 -15.04 2.53 -2.73
N PHE A 95 -13.84 2.39 -2.18
CA PHE A 95 -12.60 2.86 -2.82
C PHE A 95 -11.91 1.78 -3.66
N VAL A 96 -12.27 0.52 -3.46
CA VAL A 96 -11.66 -0.63 -4.14
C VAL A 96 -12.43 -0.93 -5.43
N GLY A 97 -13.75 -0.72 -5.41
CA GLY A 97 -14.71 -0.74 -6.54
C GLY A 97 -16.13 -1.07 -6.05
#